data_AF-A0A2K2DIB8-F1
#
_entry.id   AF-A0A2K2DIB8-F1
#
_cell.length_a   1.000
_cell.length_b   1.000
_cell.length_c   1.000
_cell.angle_alpha   90.00
_cell.angle_beta   90.00
_cell.angle_gamma   90.00
#
_symmetry.space_group_name_H-M   'P 1'
#
loop_
_entity.id
_entity.type
_entity.pdbx_description
1 polymer ?
#
loop_
_entity_poly.entity_id
_entity_poly.type
_entity_poly.pdbx_seq_one_letter_code
_entity_poly.pdbx_strand_id
1 'polypeptide(L)'
;MEEGTTKKYVGVPGMNSICKSLCLEDGVVARFGVTVGKMDWLQNGSSWSLTSLDGKDLGNFDYVVATDKNVASHKFSGLTGRPPPLDLSVFPNLSTMFQDIPVRPCFALMLAFSEPLAMVPVQGFSFYNSDSLSWAFCDSSKPGRVCLPPNRGSAFPAISIGGDDKCVWDKSMKLAVCGDFCTSPSVEGAVVSGMTGASKILGCLNFPSGL
;
A
#
# COMPACT_ATOMS: atom_id res chain seq x y z
N MET A 1 30.25 13.70 -11.18
CA MET A 1 29.01 13.06 -10.69
C MET A 1 27.95 13.36 -11.72
N GLU A 2 27.57 12.37 -12.53
CA GLU A 2 26.42 12.52 -13.44
C GLU A 2 25.15 12.54 -12.59
N GLU A 3 24.60 13.74 -12.36
CA GLU A 3 23.21 13.90 -11.95
C GLU A 3 22.33 13.44 -13.12
N GLY A 4 21.99 12.15 -13.11
CA GLY A 4 20.90 11.65 -13.94
C GLY A 4 19.65 12.48 -13.63
N THR A 5 19.15 13.22 -14.63
CA THR A 5 17.95 14.06 -14.54
C THR A 5 16.70 13.20 -14.47
N THR A 6 16.53 12.45 -13.38
CA THR A 6 15.32 11.65 -13.17
C THR A 6 14.18 12.59 -12.82
N LYS A 7 13.22 12.76 -13.75
CA LYS A 7 12.00 13.54 -13.52
C LYS A 7 11.25 12.98 -12.31
N LYS A 8 10.86 13.87 -11.38
CA LYS A 8 10.05 13.53 -10.20
C LYS A 8 8.63 14.04 -10.41
N TYR A 9 7.65 13.26 -9.97
CA TYR A 9 6.22 13.58 -10.09
C TYR A 9 5.58 13.74 -8.72
N VAL A 10 4.54 14.57 -8.64
CA VAL A 10 3.74 14.78 -7.43
C VAL A 10 2.27 14.94 -7.82
N GLY A 11 1.38 14.30 -7.07
CA GLY A 11 -0.06 14.53 -7.21
C GLY A 11 -0.43 15.97 -6.85
N VAL A 12 -1.38 16.54 -7.59
CA VAL A 12 -1.91 17.90 -7.41
C VAL A 12 -3.40 17.78 -7.07
N PRO A 13 -3.94 18.53 -6.06
CA PRO A 13 -3.27 19.52 -5.20
C PRO A 13 -2.38 18.91 -4.10
N GLY A 14 -2.35 17.58 -3.98
CA GLY A 14 -1.42 16.88 -3.10
C GLY A 14 -1.31 15.42 -3.51
N MET A 15 -0.32 14.70 -2.98
CA MET A 15 -0.04 13.32 -3.41
C MET A 15 -1.25 12.37 -3.25
N ASN A 16 -2.11 12.62 -2.28
CA ASN A 16 -3.32 11.84 -2.06
C ASN A 16 -4.41 12.04 -3.13
N SER A 17 -4.29 13.02 -4.03
CA SER A 17 -5.28 13.25 -5.09
C SER A 17 -5.37 12.07 -6.05
N ILE A 18 -4.25 11.41 -6.33
CA ILE A 18 -4.19 10.23 -7.19
C ILE A 18 -5.12 9.14 -6.65
N CYS A 19 -4.97 8.76 -5.38
CA CYS A 19 -5.80 7.73 -4.76
C CYS A 19 -7.26 8.18 -4.62
N LYS A 20 -7.52 9.47 -4.31
CA LYS A 20 -8.88 10.00 -4.22
C LYS A 20 -9.62 9.88 -5.54
N SER A 21 -8.99 10.22 -6.66
CA SER A 21 -9.60 10.06 -7.98
C SER A 21 -9.93 8.60 -8.28
N LEU A 22 -9.01 7.67 -8.00
CA LEU A 22 -9.26 6.24 -8.19
C LEU A 22 -10.45 5.71 -7.35
N CYS A 23 -10.69 6.27 -6.16
CA CYS A 23 -11.84 5.91 -5.34
C CYS A 23 -13.19 6.41 -5.87
N LEU A 24 -13.18 7.34 -6.83
CA LEU A 24 -14.39 7.94 -7.42
C LEU A 24 -14.74 7.35 -8.79
N GLU A 25 -13.93 6.40 -9.30
CA GLU A 25 -14.22 5.71 -10.55
C GLU A 25 -15.53 4.91 -10.47
N ASP A 26 -16.24 4.83 -11.59
CA ASP A 26 -17.51 4.13 -11.66
C ASP A 26 -17.37 2.65 -11.27
N GLY A 27 -18.28 2.18 -10.41
CA GLY A 27 -18.26 0.82 -9.87
C GLY A 27 -17.35 0.62 -8.66
N VAL A 28 -16.56 1.62 -8.24
CA VAL A 28 -15.76 1.55 -7.02
C VAL A 28 -16.57 2.02 -5.81
N VAL A 29 -16.76 1.13 -4.83
CA VAL A 29 -17.40 1.47 -3.55
C VAL A 29 -16.33 1.57 -2.45
N ALA A 30 -15.83 2.78 -2.21
CA ALA A 30 -14.86 3.03 -1.15
C ALA A 30 -15.54 3.08 0.24
N ARG A 31 -15.04 2.29 1.20
CA ARG A 31 -15.49 2.30 2.60
C ARG A 31 -14.34 2.71 3.52
N PHE A 32 -14.53 3.80 4.28
CA PHE A 32 -13.53 4.33 5.21
C PHE A 32 -13.97 4.10 6.67
N GLY A 33 -13.02 4.16 7.60
CA GLY A 33 -13.29 3.90 9.03
C GLY A 33 -13.60 2.43 9.33
N VAL A 34 -13.28 1.53 8.39
CA VAL A 34 -13.48 0.08 8.51
C VAL A 34 -12.10 -0.58 8.48
N THR A 35 -11.79 -1.32 9.52
CA THR A 35 -10.63 -2.23 9.54
C THR A 35 -11.16 -3.64 9.37
N VAL A 36 -10.67 -4.39 8.37
CA VAL A 36 -10.98 -5.82 8.24
C VAL A 36 -10.28 -6.53 9.40
N GLY A 37 -11.06 -7.24 10.22
CA GLY A 37 -10.57 -7.97 11.39
C GLY A 37 -10.46 -9.47 11.18
N LYS A 38 -11.21 -10.03 10.23
CA LYS A 38 -11.19 -11.46 9.90
C LYS A 38 -11.57 -11.71 8.45
N MET A 39 -10.91 -12.70 7.85
CA MET A 39 -11.11 -13.13 6.47
C MET A 39 -11.27 -14.66 6.47
N ASP A 40 -12.48 -15.15 6.23
CA ASP A 40 -12.78 -16.58 6.22
C ASP A 40 -13.10 -17.07 4.80
N TRP A 41 -12.48 -18.16 4.37
CA TRP A 41 -12.84 -18.82 3.12
C TRP A 41 -13.97 -19.84 3.35
N LEU A 42 -15.08 -19.65 2.65
CA LEU A 42 -16.24 -20.52 2.72
C LEU A 42 -16.19 -21.54 1.57
N GLN A 43 -15.74 -22.77 1.87
CA GLN A 43 -15.58 -23.83 0.86
C GLN A 43 -16.88 -24.11 0.08
N ASN A 44 -18.02 -24.15 0.77
CA ASN A 44 -19.32 -24.47 0.15
C ASN A 44 -19.79 -23.42 -0.87
N GLY A 45 -19.27 -22.19 -0.79
CA GLY A 45 -19.63 -21.09 -1.69
C GLY A 45 -18.47 -20.60 -2.56
N SER A 46 -17.27 -21.18 -2.43
CA SER A 46 -16.04 -20.72 -3.10
C SER A 46 -15.88 -19.19 -3.08
N SER A 47 -16.13 -18.61 -1.90
CA SER A 47 -16.16 -17.17 -1.62
C SER A 47 -15.58 -16.86 -0.25
N TRP A 48 -15.13 -15.62 -0.11
CA TRP A 48 -14.63 -15.03 1.12
C TRP A 48 -15.77 -14.38 1.89
N SER A 49 -15.77 -14.53 3.21
CA SER A 49 -16.56 -13.72 4.14
C SER A 49 -15.63 -12.80 4.93
N LEU A 50 -15.96 -11.52 4.96
CA LEU A 50 -15.15 -10.50 5.64
C LEU A 50 -15.89 -9.97 6.86
N THR A 51 -15.20 -9.92 7.99
CA THR A 51 -15.71 -9.30 9.22
C THR A 51 -14.79 -8.17 9.64
N SER A 52 -15.36 -7.06 10.07
CA SER A 52 -14.59 -5.93 10.58
C SER A 52 -13.97 -6.22 11.95
N LEU A 53 -13.02 -5.38 12.35
CA LEU A 53 -12.40 -5.45 13.66
C LEU A 53 -13.42 -5.20 14.79
N ASP A 54 -14.51 -4.45 14.57
CA ASP A 54 -15.59 -4.31 15.55
C ASP A 54 -16.64 -5.44 15.49
N GLY A 55 -16.44 -6.46 14.63
CA GLY A 55 -17.30 -7.65 14.56
C GLY A 55 -18.51 -7.51 13.64
N LYS A 56 -18.59 -6.44 12.83
CA LYS A 56 -19.65 -6.26 11.84
C LYS A 56 -19.36 -7.08 10.58
N ASP A 57 -20.42 -7.65 10.02
CA ASP A 57 -20.35 -8.30 8.71
C ASP A 57 -20.10 -7.27 7.61
N LEU A 58 -19.09 -7.53 6.77
CA LEU A 58 -18.73 -6.69 5.62
C LEU A 58 -19.20 -7.30 4.30
N GLY A 59 -19.73 -8.53 4.33
CA GLY A 59 -20.27 -9.26 3.19
C GLY A 59 -19.35 -10.33 2.63
N ASN A 60 -19.83 -10.93 1.54
CA ASN A 60 -19.16 -12.05 0.87
C ASN A 60 -18.63 -11.63 -0.52
N PHE A 61 -17.46 -12.15 -0.89
CA PHE A 61 -16.75 -11.78 -2.11
C PHE A 61 -16.16 -13.00 -2.81
N ASP A 62 -16.28 -13.09 -4.13
CA ASP A 62 -15.64 -14.17 -4.90
C ASP A 62 -14.11 -14.06 -4.88
N TYR A 63 -13.58 -12.85 -5.03
CA TYR A 63 -12.15 -12.57 -5.08
C TYR A 63 -11.80 -11.54 -4.03
N VAL A 64 -10.60 -11.67 -3.45
CA VAL A 64 -10.05 -10.72 -2.49
C VAL A 64 -8.67 -10.29 -2.96
N VAL A 65 -8.41 -8.99 -2.90
CA VAL A 65 -7.08 -8.40 -3.07
C VAL A 65 -6.67 -7.76 -1.75
N ALA A 66 -5.71 -8.37 -1.06
CA ALA A 66 -5.14 -7.82 0.16
C ALA A 66 -3.94 -6.92 -0.19
N THR A 67 -4.03 -5.63 0.17
CA THR A 67 -2.98 -4.65 -0.15
C THR A 67 -2.15 -4.20 1.05
N ASP A 68 -2.35 -4.83 2.21
CA ASP A 68 -1.65 -4.53 3.45
C ASP A 68 -0.74 -5.69 3.86
N LYS A 69 0.55 -5.41 4.05
CA LYS A 69 1.56 -6.37 4.54
C LYS A 69 1.23 -6.96 5.92
N ASN A 70 0.38 -6.29 6.69
CA ASN A 70 -0.01 -6.72 8.03
C ASN A 70 -1.19 -7.70 8.03
N VAL A 71 -1.82 -7.96 6.87
CA VAL A 71 -3.00 -8.83 6.76
C VAL A 71 -2.78 -10.22 7.37
N ALA A 72 -1.53 -10.66 7.43
CA ALA A 72 -1.13 -11.96 7.95
C ALA A 72 0.00 -11.89 8.99
N SER A 73 0.42 -10.67 9.39
CA SER A 73 1.58 -10.46 10.26
C SER A 73 1.18 -10.33 11.73
N HIS A 74 2.03 -10.84 12.64
CA HIS A 74 1.91 -10.61 14.08
C HIS A 74 1.92 -9.13 14.49
N LYS A 75 2.43 -8.22 13.63
CA LYS A 75 2.35 -6.77 13.84
C LYS A 75 0.90 -6.29 13.98
N PHE A 76 -0.04 -6.93 13.30
CA PHE A 76 -1.46 -6.65 13.45
C PHE A 76 -1.93 -6.90 14.89
N SER A 77 -1.47 -7.98 15.50
CA SER A 77 -1.80 -8.33 16.89
C SER A 77 -1.21 -7.35 17.90
N GLY A 78 0.03 -6.89 17.68
CA GLY A 78 0.61 -5.82 18.51
C GLY A 78 -0.18 -4.50 18.44
N LEU A 79 -0.77 -4.18 17.28
CA LEU A 79 -1.53 -2.94 17.07
C LEU A 79 -2.99 -3.01 17.55
N THR A 80 -3.64 -4.17 17.40
CA THR A 80 -5.09 -4.32 17.58
C THR A 80 -5.48 -5.19 18.78
N GLY A 81 -4.54 -5.95 19.35
CA GLY A 81 -4.82 -6.97 20.36
C GLY A 81 -5.57 -8.20 19.82
N ARG A 82 -5.71 -8.35 18.50
CA ARG A 82 -6.43 -9.46 17.84
C ARG A 82 -5.52 -10.26 16.90
N PRO A 83 -5.83 -11.52 16.59
CA PRO A 83 -5.10 -12.25 15.55
C PRO A 83 -5.18 -11.52 14.21
N PRO A 84 -4.19 -11.72 13.31
CA PRO A 84 -4.22 -11.13 11.98
C PRO A 84 -5.47 -11.59 11.20
N PRO A 85 -6.01 -10.76 10.28
CA PRO A 85 -7.23 -11.08 9.55
C PRO A 85 -7.16 -12.37 8.71
N LEU A 86 -6.00 -12.66 8.12
CA LEU A 86 -5.75 -13.85 7.32
C LEU A 86 -4.99 -14.90 8.14
N ASP A 87 -5.62 -16.05 8.37
CA ASP A 87 -5.02 -17.17 9.09
C ASP A 87 -4.15 -18.04 8.17
N LEU A 88 -2.84 -17.78 8.19
CA LEU A 88 -1.86 -18.52 7.39
C LEU A 88 -1.76 -20.02 7.72
N SER A 89 -2.30 -20.50 8.84
CA SER A 89 -2.31 -21.94 9.14
C SER A 89 -3.16 -22.72 8.13
N VAL A 90 -4.15 -22.04 7.55
CA VAL A 90 -5.01 -22.57 6.50
C VAL A 90 -4.37 -22.39 5.11
N PHE A 91 -3.24 -21.65 5.01
CA PHE A 91 -2.58 -21.25 3.77
C PHE A 91 -1.07 -21.55 3.78
N PRO A 92 -0.66 -22.83 3.80
CA PRO A 92 0.75 -23.21 3.96
C PRO A 92 1.67 -22.63 2.87
N ASN A 93 1.19 -22.50 1.63
CA ASN A 93 1.96 -21.90 0.52
C ASN A 93 2.19 -20.40 0.68
N LEU A 94 1.31 -19.69 1.41
CA LEU A 94 1.46 -18.26 1.70
C LEU A 94 2.27 -18.02 2.97
N SER A 95 2.25 -18.97 3.92
CA SER A 95 2.89 -18.83 5.23
C SER A 95 4.37 -18.46 5.14
N THR A 96 5.13 -19.09 4.25
CA THR A 96 6.56 -18.86 4.05
C THR A 96 6.87 -17.47 3.49
N MET A 97 5.96 -16.86 2.71
CA MET A 97 6.17 -15.54 2.11
C MET A 97 5.90 -14.39 3.08
N PHE A 98 5.09 -14.62 4.12
CA PHE A 98 4.68 -13.59 5.08
C PHE A 98 5.47 -13.58 6.39
N GLN A 99 6.46 -14.46 6.55
CA GLN A 99 7.34 -14.46 7.72
C GLN A 99 8.21 -13.19 7.73
N ASP A 100 7.72 -12.20 8.48
CA ASP A 100 8.42 -10.97 8.87
C ASP A 100 9.08 -10.19 7.73
N ILE A 101 8.27 -9.74 6.77
CA ILE A 101 8.70 -8.74 5.77
C ILE A 101 9.40 -7.59 6.51
N PRO A 102 10.74 -7.42 6.35
CA PRO A 102 11.46 -6.41 7.07
C PRO A 102 11.02 -5.04 6.58
N VAL A 103 10.80 -4.13 7.51
CA VAL A 103 10.35 -2.76 7.23
C VAL A 103 11.41 -1.82 7.76
N ARG A 104 11.78 -0.81 6.97
CA ARG A 104 12.63 0.27 7.46
C ARG A 104 11.73 1.35 8.05
N PRO A 105 11.69 1.54 9.38
CA PRO A 105 10.92 2.62 9.95
C PRO A 105 11.48 3.96 9.45
N CYS A 106 10.59 4.87 9.09
CA CYS A 106 10.94 6.20 8.61
C CYS A 106 10.11 7.23 9.38
N PHE A 107 10.78 8.22 9.96
CA PHE A 107 10.12 9.36 10.57
C PHE A 107 10.13 10.53 9.60
N ALA A 108 8.97 11.17 9.44
CA ALA A 108 8.85 12.41 8.69
C ALA A 108 8.61 13.57 9.67
N LEU A 109 9.46 14.59 9.59
CA LEU A 109 9.31 15.85 10.32
C LEU A 109 8.91 16.95 9.34
N MET A 110 7.90 17.74 9.70
CA MET A 110 7.55 18.94 8.96
C MET A 110 7.78 20.17 9.83
N LEU A 111 8.46 21.16 9.26
CA LEU A 111 8.73 22.44 9.88
C LEU A 111 8.03 23.53 9.06
N ALA A 112 7.24 24.35 9.74
CA ALA A 112 6.58 25.51 9.15
C ALA A 112 7.24 26.77 9.71
N PHE A 113 7.58 27.69 8.82
CA PHE A 113 8.17 28.98 9.16
C PHE A 113 7.17 30.08 8.79
N SER A 114 7.12 31.14 9.59
CA SER A 114 6.26 32.30 9.29
C SER A 114 6.69 33.03 8.02
N GLU A 115 7.99 32.99 7.72
CA GLU A 115 8.60 33.59 6.53
C GLU A 115 9.48 32.58 5.79
N PRO A 116 9.66 32.69 4.47
CA PRO A 116 10.57 31.83 3.72
C PRO A 116 12.01 31.87 4.23
N LEU A 117 12.66 30.71 4.31
CA LEU A 117 14.05 30.60 4.74
C LEU A 117 15.03 31.06 3.64
N ALA A 118 15.42 32.33 3.68
CA ALA A 118 16.35 32.92 2.71
C ALA A 118 17.74 32.22 2.65
N MET A 119 18.17 31.57 3.73
CA MET A 119 19.48 30.91 3.82
C MET A 119 19.54 29.55 3.09
N VAL A 120 18.41 29.00 2.65
CA VAL A 120 18.35 27.70 1.97
C VAL A 120 17.75 27.92 0.58
N PRO A 121 18.55 28.28 -0.43
CA PRO A 121 18.06 28.66 -1.76
C PRO A 121 17.68 27.46 -2.64
N VAL A 122 17.41 26.30 -2.04
CA VAL A 122 17.09 25.05 -2.73
C VAL A 122 15.74 24.51 -2.27
N GLN A 123 15.02 23.88 -3.18
CA GLN A 123 13.71 23.30 -2.89
C GLN A 123 13.80 21.93 -2.22
N GLY A 124 14.95 21.28 -2.27
CA GLY A 124 15.18 20.02 -1.57
C GLY A 124 16.62 19.56 -1.73
N PHE A 125 17.06 18.73 -0.78
CA PHE A 125 18.43 18.24 -0.72
C PHE A 125 18.50 16.96 0.11
N SER A 126 19.57 16.19 -0.11
CA SER A 126 19.86 14.96 0.62
C SER A 126 20.97 15.21 1.64
N PHE A 127 20.89 14.52 2.77
CA PHE A 127 21.95 14.52 3.78
C PHE A 127 22.86 13.32 3.54
N TYR A 128 24.16 13.55 3.51
CA TYR A 128 25.18 12.50 3.46
C TYR A 128 25.87 12.41 4.83
N ASN A 129 26.23 11.20 5.26
CA ASN A 129 26.88 10.95 6.55
C ASN A 129 26.10 11.46 7.77
N SER A 130 24.78 11.38 7.71
CA SER A 130 23.90 11.72 8.83
C SER A 130 23.18 10.47 9.32
N ASP A 131 23.21 10.23 10.63
CA ASP A 131 22.57 9.06 11.25
C ASP A 131 21.05 9.22 11.39
N SER A 132 20.53 10.45 11.26
CA SER A 132 19.13 10.77 11.60
C SER A 132 18.31 11.37 10.45
N LEU A 133 18.95 12.13 9.56
CA LEU A 133 18.32 12.79 8.41
C LEU A 133 18.79 12.13 7.12
N SER A 134 17.84 11.88 6.21
CA SER A 134 18.10 11.31 4.88
C SER A 134 17.88 12.35 3.77
N TRP A 135 16.76 13.05 3.79
CA TRP A 135 16.43 14.09 2.80
C TRP A 135 15.45 15.11 3.36
N ALA A 136 15.42 16.30 2.77
CA ALA A 136 14.43 17.34 3.03
C ALA A 136 13.92 17.94 1.72
N PHE A 137 12.67 18.39 1.71
CA PHE A 137 12.05 19.06 0.58
C PHE A 137 11.05 20.12 1.06
N CYS A 138 11.07 21.29 0.41
CA CYS A 138 10.14 22.39 0.63
C CYS A 138 8.76 22.02 0.09
N ASP A 139 7.82 21.70 0.97
CA ASP A 139 6.47 21.30 0.54
C ASP A 139 5.77 22.41 -0.26
N SER A 140 5.95 23.67 0.15
CA SER A 140 5.36 24.85 -0.50
C SER A 140 5.86 25.10 -1.93
N SER A 141 6.98 24.50 -2.37
CA SER A 141 7.43 24.62 -3.75
C SER A 141 6.77 23.61 -4.70
N LYS A 142 6.00 22.65 -4.17
CA LYS A 142 5.31 21.66 -5.01
C LYS A 142 4.09 22.31 -5.70
N PRO A 143 3.80 21.93 -6.96
CA PRO A 143 2.65 22.47 -7.69
C PRO A 143 1.32 22.29 -6.95
N GLY A 144 0.49 23.35 -6.96
CA GLY A 144 -0.86 23.34 -6.38
C GLY A 144 -0.92 23.30 -4.86
N ARG A 145 0.19 23.51 -4.15
CA ARG A 145 0.19 23.68 -2.69
C ARG A 145 -0.17 25.11 -2.31
N VAL A 146 -1.32 25.26 -1.65
CA VAL A 146 -1.62 26.41 -0.80
C VAL A 146 -1.08 26.13 0.60
N CYS A 147 -0.53 27.13 1.30
CA CYS A 147 0.02 26.99 2.66
C CYS A 147 -1.03 26.42 3.63
N LEU A 148 -1.04 25.10 3.79
CA LEU A 148 -1.88 24.36 4.72
C LEU A 148 -1.03 23.27 5.38
N PRO A 149 -1.29 22.92 6.65
CA PRO A 149 -0.49 21.91 7.34
C PRO A 149 -0.89 20.51 6.83
N PRO A 150 0.07 19.63 6.45
CA PRO A 150 -0.22 18.26 6.08
C PRO A 150 0.19 17.22 7.14
N ASN A 151 -0.41 16.04 6.96
CA ASN A 151 -0.37 14.85 7.82
C ASN A 151 0.96 14.07 7.81
N ARG A 152 1.16 13.24 8.84
CA ARG A 152 2.40 12.53 9.20
C ARG A 152 2.53 11.12 8.60
N GLY A 153 3.76 10.78 8.20
CA GLY A 153 4.43 9.46 8.33
C GLY A 153 3.97 8.29 7.47
N SER A 154 4.93 7.62 6.81
CA SER A 154 4.79 6.28 6.21
C SER A 154 6.10 5.49 6.33
N ALA A 155 6.02 4.16 6.36
CA ALA A 155 7.18 3.27 6.46
C ALA A 155 7.25 2.34 5.25
N PHE A 156 8.43 2.21 4.66
CA PHE A 156 8.64 1.45 3.43
C PHE A 156 9.22 0.05 3.73
N PRO A 157 8.88 -0.97 2.92
CA PRO A 157 9.49 -2.28 3.04
C PRO A 157 10.98 -2.22 2.72
N ALA A 158 11.78 -3.03 3.41
CA ALA A 158 13.22 -3.09 3.22
C ALA A 158 13.62 -3.98 2.03
N ILE A 159 12.77 -4.97 1.70
CA ILE A 159 12.93 -5.93 0.60
C ILE A 159 11.56 -6.24 -0.02
N SER A 160 11.57 -6.78 -1.24
CA SER A 160 10.37 -7.22 -1.96
C SER A 160 10.16 -8.74 -1.83
N ILE A 161 8.91 -9.19 -1.66
CA ILE A 161 8.53 -10.60 -1.47
C ILE A 161 7.78 -11.24 -2.65
N GLY A 162 7.42 -10.47 -3.68
CA GLY A 162 6.59 -10.96 -4.80
C GLY A 162 7.36 -11.75 -5.87
N GLY A 163 8.68 -11.87 -5.75
CA GLY A 163 9.52 -12.54 -6.76
C GLY A 163 9.33 -11.98 -8.17
N ASP A 164 9.49 -12.84 -9.19
CA ASP A 164 9.30 -12.48 -10.61
C ASP A 164 7.84 -12.15 -10.95
N ASP A 165 6.89 -12.70 -10.19
CA ASP A 165 5.45 -12.49 -10.37
C ASP A 165 4.94 -11.16 -9.79
N LYS A 166 5.76 -10.41 -9.03
CA LYS A 166 5.49 -9.06 -8.50
C LYS A 166 4.21 -8.92 -7.65
N CYS A 167 3.55 -10.02 -7.35
CA CYS A 167 2.40 -10.16 -6.46
C CYS A 167 2.36 -11.62 -5.97
N VAL A 168 1.60 -11.88 -4.91
CA VAL A 168 1.33 -13.24 -4.47
C VAL A 168 -0.09 -13.62 -4.90
N TRP A 169 -0.25 -14.74 -5.60
CA TRP A 169 -1.54 -15.18 -6.14
C TRP A 169 -1.82 -16.63 -5.79
N ASP A 170 -2.96 -16.88 -5.13
CA ASP A 170 -3.50 -18.22 -4.92
C ASP A 170 -4.80 -18.38 -5.73
N LYS A 171 -4.71 -19.15 -6.82
CA LYS A 171 -5.83 -19.40 -7.72
C LYS A 171 -6.95 -20.21 -7.06
N SER A 172 -6.60 -21.18 -6.20
CA SER A 172 -7.58 -22.06 -5.56
C SER A 172 -8.48 -21.29 -4.59
N MET A 173 -7.90 -20.28 -3.97
CA MET A 173 -8.52 -19.43 -2.96
C MET A 173 -8.98 -18.08 -3.50
N LYS A 174 -8.77 -17.80 -4.80
CA LYS A 174 -9.12 -16.52 -5.44
C LYS A 174 -8.56 -15.29 -4.67
N LEU A 175 -7.36 -15.42 -4.11
CA LEU A 175 -6.72 -14.42 -3.26
C LEU A 175 -5.46 -13.87 -3.93
N ALA A 176 -5.40 -12.55 -4.07
CA ALA A 176 -4.20 -11.83 -4.44
C ALA A 176 -3.67 -11.02 -3.25
N VAL A 177 -2.35 -10.98 -3.07
CA VAL A 177 -1.68 -10.04 -2.18
C VAL A 177 -0.77 -9.16 -3.00
N CYS A 178 -1.03 -7.85 -2.93
CA CYS A 178 -0.34 -6.85 -3.73
C CYS A 178 0.22 -5.74 -2.85
N GLY A 179 1.23 -5.06 -3.33
CA GLY A 179 1.78 -3.88 -2.65
C GLY A 179 3.18 -3.55 -3.11
N ASP A 180 3.70 -2.43 -2.61
CA ASP A 180 5.09 -2.03 -2.82
C ASP A 180 6.05 -3.12 -2.32
N PHE A 181 5.70 -3.76 -1.20
CA PHE A 181 6.43 -4.88 -0.61
C PHE A 181 6.47 -6.13 -1.50
N CYS A 182 5.68 -6.22 -2.58
CA CYS A 182 5.79 -7.33 -3.53
C CYS A 182 6.79 -7.02 -4.68
N THR A 183 7.05 -5.74 -4.97
CA THR A 183 7.86 -5.34 -6.15
C THR A 183 9.05 -4.48 -5.77
N SER A 184 8.79 -3.29 -5.22
CA SER A 184 9.81 -2.32 -4.80
C SER A 184 9.17 -1.28 -3.88
N PRO A 185 9.91 -0.69 -2.92
CA PRO A 185 9.41 0.32 -1.98
C PRO A 185 9.16 1.68 -2.67
N SER A 186 8.25 1.70 -3.64
CA SER A 186 7.93 2.86 -4.47
C SER A 186 6.45 2.86 -4.86
N VAL A 187 5.94 4.04 -5.26
CA VAL A 187 4.57 4.17 -5.78
C VAL A 187 4.40 3.31 -7.04
N GLU A 188 5.41 3.31 -7.92
CA GLU A 188 5.41 2.47 -9.13
C GLU A 188 5.34 0.99 -8.79
N GLY A 189 6.13 0.52 -7.82
CA GLY A 189 6.11 -0.87 -7.35
C GLY A 189 4.74 -1.30 -6.84
N ALA A 190 4.04 -0.42 -6.11
CA ALA A 190 2.67 -0.67 -5.65
C ALA A 190 1.68 -0.76 -6.82
N VAL A 191 1.75 0.15 -7.79
CA VAL A 191 0.88 0.16 -8.98
C VAL A 191 1.10 -1.10 -9.81
N VAL A 192 2.35 -1.45 -10.10
CA VAL A 192 2.70 -2.65 -10.87
C VAL A 192 2.18 -3.90 -10.18
N SER A 193 2.39 -4.03 -8.86
CA SER A 193 1.88 -5.17 -8.10
C SER A 193 0.36 -5.28 -8.16
N GLY A 194 -0.36 -4.17 -8.00
CA GLY A 194 -1.81 -4.11 -8.11
C GLY A 194 -2.32 -4.53 -9.48
N MET A 195 -1.71 -4.01 -10.55
CA MET A 195 -2.04 -4.36 -11.93
C MET A 195 -1.80 -5.85 -12.21
N THR A 196 -0.68 -6.42 -11.75
CA THR A 196 -0.41 -7.85 -11.93
C THR A 196 -1.42 -8.72 -11.21
N GLY A 197 -1.79 -8.40 -9.96
CA GLY A 197 -2.85 -9.10 -9.23
C GLY A 197 -4.19 -9.04 -9.96
N ALA A 198 -4.58 -7.87 -10.46
CA ALA A 198 -5.77 -7.70 -11.28
C ALA A 198 -5.72 -8.55 -12.56
N SER A 199 -4.59 -8.60 -13.27
CA SER A 199 -4.43 -9.45 -14.45
C SER A 199 -4.59 -10.94 -14.15
N LYS A 200 -4.08 -11.43 -12.99
CA LYS A 200 -4.27 -12.84 -12.59
C LYS A 200 -5.75 -13.16 -12.33
N ILE A 201 -6.49 -12.23 -11.71
CA ILE A 201 -7.94 -12.36 -11.49
C ILE A 201 -8.69 -12.35 -12.82
N LEU A 202 -8.43 -11.37 -13.68
CA LEU A 202 -9.06 -11.25 -15.00
C LEU A 202 -8.82 -12.49 -15.86
N GLY A 203 -7.61 -13.09 -15.80
CA GLY A 203 -7.32 -14.36 -16.49
C GLY A 203 -8.06 -15.58 -15.95
N CYS A 204 -8.70 -15.47 -14.78
CA CYS A 204 -9.58 -16.50 -14.23
C CYS A 204 -11.07 -16.22 -14.50
N LEU A 205 -11.42 -14.96 -14.75
CA LEU A 205 -12.75 -14.59 -15.20
C LEU A 205 -12.86 -15.00 -16.66
N ASN A 206 -13.62 -16.06 -16.94
CA ASN A 206 -13.99 -16.41 -18.32
C ASN A 206 -14.91 -15.31 -18.85
N PHE A 207 -14.34 -14.21 -19.34
CA PHE A 207 -15.08 -13.31 -20.20
C PHE A 207 -15.35 -14.09 -21.50
N PRO A 208 -16.62 -14.29 -21.89
CA PRO A 208 -16.88 -14.73 -23.25
C PRO A 208 -16.21 -13.72 -24.17
N SER A 209 -15.32 -14.21 -25.03
CA SER A 209 -14.61 -13.39 -26.00
C SER A 209 -15.63 -12.72 -26.94
N GLY A 210 -15.93 -11.45 -26.69
CA GLY A 210 -16.77 -10.64 -27.57
C GLY A 210 -17.71 -9.71 -26.81
N LEU A 211 -17.29 -8.45 -26.69
CA LEU A 211 -18.15 -7.27 -26.70
C LEU A 211 -17.57 -6.30 -27.73
#